data_AF-A0A377IHT4-F1
#
_entry.id   AF-A0A377IHT4-F1
#
_cell.length_a   1.000
_cell.length_b   1.000
_cell.length_c   1.000
_cell.angle_alpha   90.00
_cell.angle_beta   90.00
_cell.angle_gamma   90.00
#
_symmetry.space_group_name_H-M   'P 1'
#
loop_
_entity.id
_entity.type
_entity.pdbx_description
1 polymer ?
#
loop_
_entity_poly.entity_id
_entity_poly.type
_entity_poly.pdbx_seq_one_letter_code
_entity_poly.pdbx_strand_id
1 'polypeptide(L)' 'MRKKHQQTLYAIFATPTSSNIKWKEIESLIEGLGGEIIQGEGSRVRFKLNNSIARFHRPHPSHR' A
#
# COMPACT_ATOMS: atom_id res chain seq x y z
N MET A 1 -2.20 12.44 9.18
CA MET A 1 -1.62 11.09 9.43
C MET A 1 -2.11 10.54 10.78
N ARG A 2 -2.50 9.26 10.88
CA ARG A 2 -3.03 8.63 12.12
C ARG A 2 -2.03 7.59 12.68
N LYS A 3 -2.17 7.22 13.96
CA LYS A 3 -1.32 6.21 14.63
C LYS A 3 -1.25 4.86 13.88
N LYS A 4 -2.34 4.44 13.22
CA LYS A 4 -2.34 3.22 12.39
C LYS A 4 -1.43 3.34 11.17
N HIS A 5 -1.44 4.49 10.48
CA HIS A 5 -0.59 4.72 9.31
C HIS A 5 0.90 4.69 9.70
N GLN A 6 1.24 5.27 10.86
CA GLN A 6 2.60 5.20 11.40
C GLN A 6 3.05 3.75 11.64
N GLN A 7 2.19 2.92 12.25
CA GLN A 7 2.48 1.50 12.47
C GLN A 7 2.69 0.75 11.14
N THR A 8 1.82 0.98 10.15
CA THR A 8 1.99 0.40 8.80
C THR A 8 3.32 0.84 8.19
N LEU A 9 3.67 2.13 8.28
CA LEU A 9 4.92 2.67 7.77
C LEU A 9 6.13 1.99 8.44
N TYR A 10 6.13 1.87 9.76
CA TYR A 10 7.20 1.17 10.49
C TYR A 10 7.30 -0.30 10.10
N ALA A 11 6.18 -0.99 9.91
CA ALA A 11 6.15 -2.39 9.52
C ALA A 11 6.73 -2.63 8.12
N ILE A 12 6.50 -1.70 7.19
CA ILE A 12 7.07 -1.74 5.82
C ILE A 12 8.60 -1.63 5.86
N PHE A 13 9.14 -0.73 6.70
CA PHE A 13 10.58 -0.49 6.82
C PHE A 13 11.30 -1.40 7.84
N ALA A 14 10.57 -2.28 8.52
CA ALA A 14 11.16 -3.27 9.42
C ALA A 14 12.04 -4.27 8.65
N THR A 15 13.05 -4.84 9.33
CA THR A 15 13.91 -5.89 8.79
C THR A 15 13.89 -7.09 9.75
N PRO A 16 13.31 -8.24 9.37
CA PRO A 16 12.62 -8.50 8.10
C PRO A 16 11.31 -7.69 7.97
N THR A 17 10.90 -7.39 6.74
CA THR A 17 9.61 -6.73 6.47
C THR A 17 8.47 -7.60 6.97
N SER A 18 7.49 -7.01 7.66
CA SER A 18 6.38 -7.78 8.21
C SER A 18 5.50 -8.36 7.10
N SER A 19 5.26 -9.67 7.14
CA SER A 19 4.32 -10.35 6.24
C SER A 19 2.85 -10.17 6.61
N ASN A 20 2.56 -9.59 7.79
CA ASN A 20 1.20 -9.43 8.31
C ASN A 20 0.55 -8.09 7.92
N ILE A 21 1.16 -7.32 7.02
CA ILE A 21 0.63 -6.04 6.57
C ILE A 21 -0.49 -6.30 5.57
N LYS A 22 -1.72 -5.90 5.90
CA LYS A 22 -2.84 -6.05 4.98
C LYS A 22 -2.73 -5.03 3.86
N TRP A 23 -3.04 -5.42 2.63
CA TRP A 23 -3.01 -4.53 1.46
C TRP A 23 -3.80 -3.21 1.70
N LYS A 24 -4.99 -3.32 2.30
CA LYS A 24 -5.83 -2.17 2.65
C LYS A 24 -5.14 -1.16 3.57
N GLU A 25 -4.23 -1.62 4.43
CA GLU A 25 -3.45 -0.72 5.31
C GLU A 25 -2.41 0.07 4.53
N ILE A 26 -1.80 -0.53 3.50
CA ILE A 26 -0.90 0.17 2.58
C ILE A 26 -1.68 1.24 1.81
N GLU A 27 -2.87 0.90 1.30
CA GLU A 27 -3.75 1.84 0.60
C GLU A 27 -4.10 3.04 1.50
N SER A 28 -4.60 2.77 2.72
CA SER A 28 -4.93 3.83 3.68
C SER A 28 -3.71 4.67 4.12
N LEU A 29 -2.51 4.08 4.17
CA LEU A 29 -1.27 4.81 4.42
C LEU A 29 -0.99 5.81 3.29
N ILE A 30 -1.06 5.39 2.03
CA ILE A 30 -0.82 6.25 0.86
C ILE A 30 -1.81 7.42 0.84
N GLU A 31 -3.11 7.15 0.97
CA GLU A 31 -4.14 8.19 1.07
C GLU A 31 -3.88 9.12 2.25
N GLY A 32 -3.49 8.56 3.41
CA GLY A 32 -3.18 9.33 4.61
C GLY A 32 -1.91 10.17 4.56
N LEU A 33 -1.05 9.95 3.55
CA LEU A 33 0.11 10.77 3.20
C LEU A 33 -0.22 11.80 2.11
N GLY A 34 -1.47 11.86 1.64
CA GLY A 34 -1.89 12.73 0.54
C GLY A 34 -1.58 12.16 -0.85
N GLY A 35 -1.31 10.85 -0.94
CA GLY A 35 -1.13 10.15 -2.21
C GLY A 35 -2.46 9.72 -2.84
N GLU A 36 -2.40 9.42 -4.13
CA GLU A 36 -3.52 8.91 -4.92
C GLU A 36 -3.32 7.44 -5.26
N ILE A 37 -4.42 6.69 -5.27
CA ILE A 37 -4.45 5.29 -5.69
C ILE A 37 -5.28 5.19 -6.97
N ILE A 38 -4.68 4.66 -8.02
CA ILE A 38 -5.32 4.51 -9.33
C ILE A 38 -5.40 3.02 -9.65
N GLN A 39 -6.62 2.50 -9.77
CA GLN A 39 -6.86 1.15 -10.25
C GLN A 39 -6.70 1.12 -11.77
N GLY A 40 -5.86 0.21 -12.26
CA GLY A 40 -5.76 -0.11 -13.69
C GLY A 40 -6.64 -1.29 -14.05
N GLU A 41 -6.44 -1.80 -15.26
CA GLU A 41 -7.13 -3.01 -15.73
C GLU A 41 -6.73 -4.24 -14.89
N GLY A 42 -7.73 -5.03 -14.48
CA GLY A 42 -7.56 -6.22 -13.65
C GLY A 42 -6.98 -5.91 -12.26
N SER A 43 -5.89 -6.61 -11.92
CA SER A 43 -5.22 -6.54 -10.61
C SER A 43 -4.28 -5.35 -10.43
N ARG A 44 -4.09 -4.54 -11.47
CA ARG A 44 -3.02 -3.53 -11.51
C ARG A 44 -3.42 -2.31 -10.67
N VAL A 45 -2.49 -1.84 -9.84
CA VAL A 45 -2.67 -0.64 -9.02
C VAL A 45 -1.46 0.27 -9.16
N ARG A 46 -1.70 1.58 -9.26
CA ARG A 46 -0.66 2.60 -9.26
C ARG A 46 -0.83 3.49 -8.03
N PHE A 47 0.25 3.67 -7.28
CA PHE A 47 0.32 4.65 -6.20
C PHE A 47 1.07 5.87 -6.69
N LYS A 48 0.47 7.04 -6.54
CA LYS A 48 1.13 8.33 -6.73
C LYS A 48 1.35 8.98 -5.38
N LEU A 49 2.58 9.37 -5.06
CA LEU A 49 2.90 10.05 -3.82
C LEU A 49 4.10 10.96 -4.05
N ASN A 50 4.01 12.24 -3.70
CA ASN A 50 5.10 13.21 -3.80
C ASN A 50 5.83 13.16 -5.17
N ASN A 51 5.08 13.31 -6.26
CA ASN A 51 5.55 13.22 -7.65
C ASN A 51 6.18 11.88 -8.08
N SER A 52 6.18 10.87 -7.20
CA SER A 52 6.65 9.52 -7.50
C SER A 52 5.49 8.60 -7.84
N ILE A 53 5.70 7.69 -8.79
CA ILE A 53 4.71 6.70 -9.21
C ILE A 53 5.26 5.29 -9.01
N ALA A 54 4.57 4.49 -8.21
CA ALA A 54 4.88 3.08 -8.02
C ALA A 54 3.76 2.22 -8.62
N ARG A 55 4.12 1.10 -9.25
CA ARG A 55 3.21 0.17 -9.93
C ARG A 55 3.25 -1.18 -9.23
N PHE A 56 2.09 -1.67 -8.84
CA PHE A 56 1.94 -2.93 -8.13
C PHE A 56 0.77 -3.74 -8.68
N HIS A 57 0.68 -4.99 -8.25
CA HIS A 57 -0.51 -5.82 -8.41
C HIS A 57 -1.14 -6.00 -7.04
N ARG A 58 -2.46 -5.78 -6.95
CA ARG A 58 -3.23 -6.14 -5.77
C ARG A 58 -3.06 -7.65 -5.55
N PRO A 59 -2.69 -8.11 -4.35
CA PRO A 59 -2.69 -9.51 -4.04
C PRO A 59 -4.14 -9.99 -4.13
N HIS A 60 -4.44 -10.80 -5.13
CA HIS A 60 -5.74 -11.45 -5.25
C HIS A 60 -5.77 -12.64 -4.30
N PRO A 61 -6.79 -12.77 -3.43
CA PRO A 61 -7.08 -14.03 -2.78
C PRO A 61 -7.61 -14.99 -3.87
N SER A 62 -6.69 -15.61 -4.62
CA SER A 62 -7.03 -16.53 -5.71
C SER A 62 -6.03 -17.67 -5.75
N HIS A 63 -5.98 -18.45 -4.67
CA HIS A 63 -5.83 -19.89 -4.82
C HIS A 63 -7.19 -20.48 -4.47
N ARG A 64 -7.98 -20.78 -5.51
CA ARG A 64 -9.00 -21.81 -5.45
C ARG A 64 -8.51 -22.95 -6.31
#